data_AF-A0A916QW18-F1
#
_entry.id   AF-A0A916QW18-F1
#
_cell.length_a   1.000
_cell.length_b   1.000
_cell.length_c   1.000
_cell.angle_alpha   90.00
_cell.angle_beta   90.00
_cell.angle_gamma   90.00
#
_symmetry.space_group_name_H-M   'P 1'
#
loop_
_entity.id
_entity.type
_entity.pdbx_description
1 polymer ?
#
loop_
_entity_poly.entity_id
_entity_poly.type
_entity_poly.pdbx_seq_one_letter_code
_entity_poly.pdbx_strand_id
1 'polypeptide(L)'
;MEQCPICDTKFTTGKVNYCSTCGWDLTPYPIGFQLPEYFAQREEEKIYWARKLWQKMESQLGQYKSELSQLQFQLSEARLKRVELEVQNRGLLSQTQWLNQLQSDLQTQKKELEEQLENSEYNRSLLQSIIDKLEAENKGILCRIEGVIQQYYDLQTQEEELEKELKNSEHNRSLMQSKIDKLEAENRVFLSQIEGLNQQYSDLQTQKKELEEQLNLSHYKSFHLQTEKERLEGERKNFVSKIEQLNQELSDVKKKLSKLQEPKDGKSKGKKDMWGID
;
A
#
# COMPACT_ATOMS: atom_id res chain seq x y z
N MET A 1 6.76 141.48 22.16
CA MET A 1 7.54 140.29 21.76
C MET A 1 7.72 140.39 20.27
N GLU A 2 8.96 140.30 19.80
CA GLU A 2 9.29 140.41 18.37
C GLU A 2 9.47 139.02 17.75
N GLN A 3 9.44 138.95 16.43
CA GLN A 3 9.61 137.71 15.66
C GLN A 3 10.86 137.82 14.80
N CYS A 4 11.64 136.74 14.73
CA CYS A 4 12.84 136.71 13.91
C CYS A 4 12.47 136.98 12.45
N PRO A 5 13.15 137.91 11.76
CA PRO A 5 12.79 138.27 10.40
C PRO A 5 13.15 137.18 9.37
N ILE A 6 13.69 136.02 9.77
CA ILE A 6 14.03 134.91 8.86
C ILE A 6 13.15 133.68 9.07
N CYS A 7 12.88 133.31 10.33
CA CYS A 7 12.13 132.08 10.67
C CYS A 7 10.91 132.33 11.58
N ASP A 8 10.56 133.61 11.81
CA ASP A 8 9.41 134.07 12.58
C ASP A 8 9.32 133.56 14.04
N THR A 9 10.41 132.98 14.55
CA THR A 9 10.55 132.55 15.96
C THR A 9 10.40 133.75 16.88
N LYS A 10 9.50 133.63 17.87
CA LYS A 10 9.27 134.68 18.88
C LYS A 10 10.49 134.83 19.79
N PHE A 11 10.94 136.06 19.99
CA PHE A 11 12.02 136.40 20.92
C PHE A 11 11.68 137.66 21.73
N THR A 12 12.46 137.89 22.78
CA THR A 12 12.34 139.08 23.62
C THR A 12 13.48 140.04 23.26
N THR A 13 13.13 141.23 22.79
CA THR A 13 14.07 142.28 22.35
C THR A 13 15.04 142.64 23.48
N GLY A 14 16.36 142.64 23.19
CA GLY A 14 17.41 142.99 24.16
C GLY A 14 17.93 141.86 25.06
N LYS A 15 17.39 140.64 24.97
CA LYS A 15 17.89 139.47 25.74
C LYS A 15 18.77 138.50 24.94
N VAL A 16 18.60 138.45 23.62
CA VAL A 16 19.32 137.55 22.73
C VAL A 16 19.77 138.30 21.49
N ASN A 17 21.04 138.13 21.11
CA ASN A 17 21.62 138.79 19.93
C ASN A 17 21.48 137.94 18.66
N TYR A 18 21.13 136.66 18.78
CA TYR A 18 20.93 135.77 17.64
C TYR A 18 19.66 134.93 17.82
N CYS A 19 19.02 134.57 16.71
CA CYS A 19 17.87 133.68 16.70
C CYS A 19 18.33 132.26 17.03
N SER A 20 17.71 131.63 18.03
CA SER A 20 18.02 130.24 18.42
C SER A 20 17.59 129.19 17.38
N THR A 21 16.73 129.54 16.42
CA THR A 21 16.22 128.62 15.40
C THR A 21 17.04 128.67 14.12
N CYS A 22 17.36 129.87 13.61
CA CYS A 22 18.06 130.04 12.34
C CYS A 22 19.43 130.72 12.45
N GLY A 23 19.84 131.16 13.64
CA GLY A 23 21.12 131.84 13.88
C GLY A 23 21.20 133.29 13.42
N TRP A 24 20.11 133.89 12.94
CA TRP A 24 20.08 135.27 12.44
C TRP A 24 20.36 136.31 13.53
N ASP A 25 21.14 137.34 13.23
CA ASP A 25 21.44 138.44 14.16
C ASP A 25 20.20 139.32 14.41
N LEU A 26 19.81 139.45 15.67
CA LEU A 26 18.61 140.16 16.13
C LEU A 26 18.92 141.53 16.74
N THR A 27 20.16 141.99 16.64
CA THR A 27 20.60 143.27 17.24
C THR A 27 19.84 144.45 16.61
N PRO A 28 19.03 145.20 17.37
CA PRO A 28 18.23 146.30 16.82
C PRO A 28 19.13 147.47 16.40
N TYR A 29 18.78 148.13 15.30
CA TYR A 29 19.49 149.34 14.86
C TYR A 29 19.37 150.46 15.90
N PRO A 30 20.42 151.27 16.13
CA PRO A 30 20.41 152.34 17.13
C PRO A 30 19.31 153.38 16.87
N ILE A 31 18.48 153.65 17.89
CA ILE A 31 17.35 154.59 17.82
C ILE A 31 17.90 156.02 17.65
N GLY A 32 17.82 156.55 16.43
CA GLY A 32 18.35 157.88 16.06
C GLY A 32 18.83 157.98 14.61
N PHE A 33 19.01 156.83 13.94
CA PHE A 33 19.39 156.77 12.53
C PHE A 33 18.14 156.67 11.64
N GLN A 34 17.79 157.73 10.91
CA GLN A 34 16.86 157.61 9.78
C GLN A 34 17.61 156.86 8.67
N LEU A 35 17.34 155.56 8.53
CA LEU A 35 17.93 154.78 7.45
C LEU A 35 17.47 155.35 6.10
N PRO A 36 18.39 155.74 5.20
CA PRO A 36 18.02 156.10 3.84
C PRO A 36 17.28 154.93 3.18
N GLU A 37 16.20 155.23 2.47
CA GLU A 37 15.25 154.25 1.92
C GLU A 37 15.94 153.16 1.06
N TYR A 38 17.03 153.52 0.38
CA TYR A 38 17.87 152.59 -0.39
C TYR A 38 18.58 151.51 0.45
N PHE A 39 19.01 151.84 1.67
CA PHE A 39 19.65 150.87 2.58
C PHE A 39 18.62 149.92 3.22
N ALA A 40 17.42 150.44 3.54
CA ALA A 40 16.32 149.61 3.99
C ALA A 40 15.95 148.57 2.93
N GLN A 41 15.88 148.96 1.65
CA GLN A 41 15.61 148.05 0.53
C GLN A 41 16.68 146.94 0.38
N ARG A 42 17.97 147.26 0.46
CA ARG A 42 19.03 146.23 0.39
C ARG A 42 18.98 145.25 1.55
N GLU A 43 18.59 145.71 2.73
CA GLU A 43 18.47 144.85 3.90
C GLU A 43 17.21 143.96 3.79
N GLU A 44 16.11 144.50 3.25
CA GLU A 44 14.93 143.72 2.88
C GLU A 44 15.26 142.62 1.85
N GLU A 45 16.07 142.91 0.83
CA GLU A 45 16.53 141.91 -0.15
C GLU A 45 17.38 140.80 0.47
N LYS A 46 18.27 141.13 1.41
CA LYS A 46 19.06 140.14 2.15
C LYS A 46 18.19 139.28 3.06
N ILE A 47 17.25 139.90 3.77
CA ILE A 47 16.27 139.21 4.61
C ILE A 47 15.41 138.28 3.74
N TYR A 48 14.97 138.74 2.57
CA TYR A 48 14.22 137.94 1.61
C TYR A 48 15.03 136.74 1.11
N TRP A 49 16.29 136.94 0.74
CA TRP A 49 17.17 135.87 0.29
C TRP A 49 17.46 134.85 1.41
N ALA A 50 17.75 135.32 2.63
CA ALA A 50 17.98 134.48 3.78
C ALA A 50 16.71 133.71 4.19
N ARG A 51 15.52 134.32 4.11
CA ARG A 51 14.21 133.64 4.25
C ARG A 51 14.07 132.52 3.22
N LYS A 52 14.35 132.80 1.94
CA LYS A 52 14.25 131.80 0.87
C LYS A 52 15.24 130.64 1.04
N LEU A 53 16.48 130.94 1.42
CA LEU A 53 17.49 129.92 1.67
C LEU A 53 17.11 129.05 2.87
N TRP A 54 16.63 129.67 3.96
CA TRP A 54 16.13 128.97 5.13
C TRP A 54 14.96 128.05 4.79
N GLN A 55 13.95 128.56 4.07
CA GLN A 55 12.81 127.76 3.60
C GLN A 55 13.23 126.57 2.72
N LYS A 56 14.26 126.74 1.89
CA LYS A 56 14.81 125.65 1.07
C LYS A 56 15.54 124.60 1.92
N MET A 57 16.34 125.02 2.89
CA MET A 57 17.01 124.09 3.80
C MET A 57 16.02 123.36 4.70
N GLU A 58 15.01 124.06 5.21
CA GLU A 58 13.95 123.50 6.04
C GLU A 58 13.11 122.48 5.25
N SER A 59 12.80 122.76 3.99
CA SER A 59 12.11 121.79 3.13
C SER A 59 12.96 120.56 2.81
N GLN A 60 14.26 120.73 2.53
CA GLN A 60 15.19 119.62 2.33
C GLN A 60 15.40 118.79 3.59
N LEU A 61 15.53 119.43 4.76
CA LEU A 61 15.63 118.75 6.04
C LEU A 61 14.34 117.95 6.34
N GLY A 62 13.18 118.52 6.00
CA GLY A 62 11.89 117.83 6.06
C GLY A 62 11.83 116.61 5.13
N GLN A 63 12.32 116.73 3.90
CA GLN A 63 12.42 115.63 2.93
C GLN A 63 13.34 114.52 3.43
N TYR A 64 14.58 114.83 3.83
CA TYR A 64 15.51 113.83 4.36
C TYR A 64 14.98 113.15 5.64
N LYS A 65 14.30 113.90 6.52
CA LYS A 65 13.66 113.34 7.71
C LYS A 65 12.52 112.38 7.35
N SER A 66 11.74 112.70 6.32
CA SER A 66 10.70 111.83 5.77
C SER A 66 11.31 110.57 5.14
N GLU A 67 12.34 110.71 4.32
CA GLU A 67 13.06 109.59 3.69
C GLU A 67 13.71 108.68 4.75
N LEU A 68 14.35 109.24 5.77
CA LEU A 68 14.92 108.47 6.89
C LEU A 68 13.85 107.69 7.64
N SER A 69 12.69 108.30 7.88
CA SER A 69 11.56 107.64 8.54
C SER A 69 10.99 106.51 7.67
N GLN A 70 10.91 106.71 6.35
CA GLN A 70 10.48 105.69 5.40
C GLN A 70 11.47 104.52 5.32
N LEU A 71 12.77 104.79 5.25
CA LEU A 71 13.82 103.77 5.26
C LEU A 71 13.85 103.01 6.59
N GLN A 72 13.67 103.68 7.72
CA GLN A 72 13.54 103.02 9.03
C GLN A 72 12.36 102.06 9.05
N PHE A 73 11.21 102.49 8.51
CA PHE A 73 10.03 101.65 8.41
C PHE A 73 10.28 100.42 7.52
N GLN A 74 10.82 100.61 6.31
CA GLN A 74 11.15 99.52 5.39
C GLN A 74 12.17 98.54 5.99
N LEU A 75 13.18 99.04 6.72
CA LEU A 75 14.15 98.19 7.40
C LEU A 75 13.49 97.37 8.51
N SER A 76 12.56 97.95 9.25
CA SER A 76 11.80 97.23 10.28
C SER A 76 10.91 96.14 9.67
N GLU A 77 10.26 96.44 8.55
CA GLU A 77 9.41 95.49 7.82
C GLU A 77 10.23 94.33 7.23
N ALA A 78 11.37 94.63 6.60
CA ALA A 78 12.29 93.63 6.07
C ALA A 78 12.85 92.71 7.19
N ARG A 79 13.13 93.25 8.38
CA ARG A 79 13.56 92.47 9.54
C ARG A 79 12.46 91.51 10.00
N LEU A 80 11.22 91.97 10.09
CA LEU A 80 10.09 91.11 10.43
C LEU A 80 9.92 89.99 9.41
N LYS A 81 9.99 90.32 8.11
CA LYS A 81 9.90 89.31 7.05
C LYS A 81 11.03 88.28 7.12
N ARG A 82 12.25 88.70 7.45
CA ARG A 82 13.38 87.78 7.62
C ARG A 82 13.13 86.80 8.77
N VAL A 83 12.65 87.27 9.92
CA VAL A 83 12.32 86.42 11.07
C VAL A 83 11.19 85.43 10.71
N GLU A 84 10.17 85.89 9.98
CA GLU A 84 9.08 85.02 9.51
C GLU A 84 9.61 83.89 8.61
N LEU A 85 10.47 84.22 7.63
CA LEU A 85 11.09 83.25 6.74
C LEU A 85 12.04 82.30 7.48
N GLU A 86 12.78 82.78 8.49
CA GLU A 86 13.63 81.93 9.34
C GLU A 86 12.81 80.89 10.11
N VAL A 87 11.64 81.28 10.64
CA VAL A 87 10.71 80.35 11.31
C VAL A 87 10.14 79.34 10.32
N GLN A 88 9.72 79.78 9.13
CA GLN A 88 9.23 78.88 8.08
C GLN A 88 10.30 77.87 7.65
N ASN A 89 11.54 78.32 7.41
CA ASN A 89 12.66 77.45 7.06
C ASN A 89 12.96 76.43 8.16
N ARG A 90 12.88 76.82 9.44
CA ARG A 90 13.04 75.88 10.55
C ARG A 90 11.93 74.82 10.53
N GLY A 91 10.68 75.20 10.26
CA GLY A 91 9.57 74.26 10.11
C GLY A 91 9.78 73.26 8.98
N LEU A 92 10.19 73.74 7.80
CA LEU A 92 10.49 72.90 6.64
C LEU A 92 11.67 71.94 6.89
N LEU A 93 12.70 72.38 7.62
CA LEU A 93 13.82 71.54 8.02
C LEU A 93 13.37 70.39 8.92
N SER A 94 12.55 70.68 9.94
CA SER A 94 12.00 69.63 10.82
C SER A 94 11.10 68.66 10.06
N GLN A 95 10.30 69.14 9.11
CA GLN A 95 9.46 68.28 8.28
C GLN A 95 10.31 67.36 7.39
N THR A 96 11.39 67.88 6.82
CA THR A 96 12.32 67.11 5.99
C THR A 96 13.04 66.03 6.80
N GLN A 97 13.47 66.35 8.03
CA GLN A 97 14.06 65.36 8.94
C GLN A 97 13.08 64.24 9.29
N TRP A 98 11.82 64.58 9.56
CA TRP A 98 10.78 63.58 9.84
C TRP A 98 10.51 62.69 8.63
N LEU A 99 10.41 63.27 7.43
CA LEU A 99 10.21 62.50 6.19
C LEU A 99 11.39 61.54 5.92
N ASN A 100 12.62 61.98 6.17
CA ASN A 100 13.80 61.12 6.02
C ASN A 100 13.79 59.96 7.02
N GLN A 101 13.38 60.21 8.27
CA GLN A 101 13.23 59.14 9.25
C GLN A 101 12.17 58.13 8.81
N LEU A 102 11.00 58.61 8.39
CA LEU A 102 9.93 57.75 7.89
C LEU A 102 10.37 56.92 6.68
N GLN A 103 11.15 57.52 5.77
CA GLN A 103 11.72 56.81 4.62
C GLN A 103 12.67 55.69 5.05
N SER A 104 13.52 55.95 6.06
CA SER A 104 14.43 54.94 6.62
C SER A 104 13.67 53.78 7.28
N ASP A 105 12.61 54.09 8.03
CA ASP A 105 11.78 53.09 8.68
C ASP A 105 11.05 52.21 7.64
N LEU A 106 10.48 52.83 6.60
CA LEU A 106 9.85 52.11 5.49
C LEU A 106 10.85 51.24 4.71
N GLN A 107 12.09 51.71 4.51
CA GLN A 107 13.13 50.89 3.88
C GLN A 107 13.50 49.67 4.72
N THR A 108 13.51 49.82 6.05
CA THR A 108 13.80 48.71 6.97
C THR A 108 12.69 47.68 6.94
N GLN A 109 11.43 48.13 7.04
CA GLN A 109 10.26 47.24 6.93
C GLN A 109 10.21 46.52 5.58
N LYS A 110 10.54 47.23 4.49
CA LYS A 110 10.61 46.61 3.16
C LYS A 110 11.61 45.46 3.12
N LYS A 111 12.81 45.64 3.66
CA LYS A 111 13.83 44.59 3.71
C LYS A 111 13.39 43.39 4.53
N GLU A 112 12.79 43.63 5.69
CA GLU A 112 12.28 42.55 6.54
C GLU A 112 11.18 41.73 5.84
N LEU A 113 10.28 42.40 5.10
CA LEU A 113 9.27 41.72 4.29
C LEU A 113 9.88 40.93 3.13
N GLU A 114 10.92 41.45 2.48
CA GLU A 114 11.65 40.75 1.41
C GLU A 114 12.31 39.47 1.95
N GLU A 115 12.96 39.54 3.11
CA GLU A 115 13.56 38.36 3.79
C GLU A 115 12.50 37.33 4.22
N GLN A 116 11.36 37.79 4.76
CA GLN A 116 10.25 36.89 5.12
C GLN A 116 9.65 36.19 3.90
N LEU A 117 9.55 36.90 2.77
CA LEU A 117 9.06 36.35 1.51
C LEU A 117 10.02 35.27 0.99
N GLU A 118 11.32 35.56 0.95
CA GLU A 118 12.36 34.62 0.50
C GLU A 118 12.35 33.33 1.36
N ASN A 119 12.27 33.47 2.68
CA ASN A 119 12.18 32.31 3.58
C ASN A 119 10.90 31.50 3.36
N SER A 120 9.77 32.16 3.09
CA SER A 120 8.50 31.49 2.79
C SER A 120 8.56 30.74 1.46
N GLU A 121 9.20 31.32 0.44
CA GLU A 121 9.42 30.67 -0.86
C GLU A 121 10.34 29.45 -0.75
N TYR A 122 11.40 29.55 0.05
CA TYR A 122 12.27 28.41 0.37
C TYR A 122 11.49 27.28 1.05
N ASN A 123 10.72 27.59 2.09
CA ASN A 123 9.91 26.59 2.79
C ASN A 123 8.86 25.95 1.86
N ARG A 124 8.24 26.73 0.98
CA ARG A 124 7.32 26.22 -0.05
C ARG A 124 8.02 25.25 -0.99
N SER A 125 9.23 25.56 -1.45
CA SER A 125 10.02 24.66 -2.30
C SER A 125 10.39 23.36 -1.58
N LEU A 126 10.80 23.45 -0.31
CA LEU A 126 11.11 22.29 0.51
C LEU A 126 9.89 21.38 0.70
N LEU A 127 8.74 21.96 1.06
CA LEU A 127 7.48 21.23 1.22
C LEU A 127 7.05 20.57 -0.08
N GLN A 128 7.19 21.26 -1.22
CA GLN A 128 6.90 20.66 -2.53
C GLN A 128 7.78 19.44 -2.80
N SER A 129 9.09 19.52 -2.51
CA SER A 129 9.98 18.36 -2.68
C SER A 129 9.61 17.18 -1.78
N ILE A 130 9.12 17.45 -0.57
CA ILE A 130 8.63 16.40 0.34
C ILE A 130 7.36 15.76 -0.21
N ILE A 131 6.42 16.57 -0.72
CA ILE A 131 5.19 16.08 -1.36
C ILE A 131 5.53 15.16 -2.53
N ASP A 132 6.42 15.58 -3.44
CA ASP A 132 6.81 14.79 -4.61
C ASP A 132 7.42 13.42 -4.20
N LYS A 133 8.22 13.38 -3.13
CA LYS A 133 8.78 12.14 -2.58
C LYS A 133 7.70 11.21 -2.03
N LEU A 134 6.76 11.75 -1.24
CA LEU A 134 5.67 10.98 -0.66
C LEU A 134 4.72 10.43 -1.75
N GLU A 135 4.48 11.20 -2.80
CA GLU A 135 3.71 10.75 -3.97
C GLU A 135 4.40 9.58 -4.69
N ALA A 136 5.72 9.66 -4.89
CA ALA A 136 6.50 8.58 -5.47
C ALA A 136 6.48 7.30 -4.60
N GLU A 137 6.63 7.45 -3.28
CA GLU A 137 6.53 6.33 -2.33
C GLU A 137 5.15 5.69 -2.33
N ASN A 138 4.08 6.50 -2.30
CA ASN A 138 2.70 6.02 -2.37
C ASN A 138 2.45 5.24 -3.67
N LYS A 139 2.93 5.75 -4.81
CA LYS A 139 2.86 5.03 -6.09
C LYS A 139 3.59 3.68 -6.03
N GLY A 140 4.78 3.65 -5.42
CA GLY A 140 5.52 2.40 -5.22
C GLY A 140 4.78 1.39 -4.33
N ILE A 141 4.13 1.86 -3.26
CA ILE A 141 3.31 1.01 -2.37
C ILE A 141 2.10 0.46 -3.13
N LEU A 142 1.41 1.28 -3.93
CA LEU A 142 0.27 0.83 -4.73
C LEU A 142 0.67 -0.30 -5.71
N CYS A 143 1.78 -0.14 -6.43
CA CYS A 143 2.27 -1.21 -7.32
C CYS A 143 2.61 -2.51 -6.55
N ARG A 144 3.13 -2.40 -5.32
CA ARG A 144 3.39 -3.59 -4.47
C ARG A 144 2.09 -4.26 -4.03
N ILE A 145 1.06 -3.48 -3.70
CA ILE A 145 -0.27 -4.01 -3.35
C ILE A 145 -0.88 -4.74 -4.54
N GLU A 146 -0.84 -4.15 -5.73
CA GLU A 146 -1.32 -4.79 -6.97
C GLU A 146 -0.58 -6.12 -7.23
N GLY A 147 0.73 -6.16 -7.01
CA GLY A 147 1.52 -7.39 -7.14
C GLY A 147 1.10 -8.48 -6.15
N VAL A 148 0.82 -8.13 -4.89
CA VAL A 148 0.34 -9.09 -3.87
C VAL A 148 -1.07 -9.58 -4.21
N ILE A 149 -1.95 -8.71 -4.71
CA ILE A 149 -3.29 -9.11 -5.15
C ILE A 149 -3.20 -10.13 -6.28
N GLN A 150 -2.32 -9.92 -7.26
CA GLN A 150 -2.13 -10.87 -8.35
C GLN A 150 -1.63 -12.23 -7.83
N GLN A 151 -0.62 -12.22 -6.94
CA GLN A 151 -0.12 -13.46 -6.32
C GLN A 151 -1.21 -14.20 -5.54
N TYR A 152 -2.10 -13.49 -4.85
CA TYR A 152 -3.23 -14.10 -4.15
C TYR A 152 -4.15 -14.84 -5.12
N TYR A 153 -4.52 -14.23 -6.26
CA TYR A 153 -5.37 -14.89 -7.26
C TYR A 153 -4.69 -16.09 -7.91
N ASP A 154 -3.39 -16.01 -8.18
CA ASP A 154 -2.62 -17.13 -8.72
C ASP A 154 -2.60 -18.31 -7.74
N LEU A 155 -2.37 -18.04 -6.45
CA LEU A 155 -2.41 -19.06 -5.39
C LEU A 155 -3.80 -19.65 -5.19
N GLN A 156 -4.85 -18.84 -5.24
CA GLN A 156 -6.23 -19.31 -5.15
C GLN A 156 -6.57 -20.27 -6.30
N THR A 157 -6.11 -19.96 -7.52
CA THR A 157 -6.31 -20.83 -8.69
C THR A 157 -5.57 -22.16 -8.50
N GLN A 158 -4.33 -22.13 -7.98
CA GLN A 158 -3.57 -23.35 -7.68
C GLN A 158 -4.25 -24.22 -6.62
N GLU A 159 -4.83 -23.61 -5.58
CA GLU A 159 -5.59 -24.32 -4.56
C GLU A 159 -6.79 -25.07 -5.17
N GLU A 160 -7.56 -24.41 -6.03
CA GLU A 160 -8.70 -25.04 -6.72
C GLU A 160 -8.27 -26.21 -7.64
N GLU A 161 -7.11 -26.12 -8.28
CA GLU A 161 -6.56 -27.20 -9.09
C GLU A 161 -6.13 -28.39 -8.23
N LEU A 162 -5.40 -28.14 -7.14
CA LEU A 162 -4.98 -29.17 -6.20
C LEU A 162 -6.18 -29.88 -5.54
N GLU A 163 -7.25 -29.15 -5.21
CA GLU A 163 -8.48 -29.76 -4.71
C GLU A 163 -9.13 -30.72 -5.72
N LYS A 164 -9.12 -30.37 -7.00
CA LYS A 164 -9.65 -31.25 -8.07
C LYS A 164 -8.80 -32.50 -8.21
N GLU A 165 -7.48 -32.37 -8.19
CA GLU A 165 -6.55 -33.50 -8.25
C GLU A 165 -6.70 -34.44 -7.04
N LEU A 166 -6.89 -33.87 -5.85
CA LEU A 166 -7.12 -34.62 -4.62
C LEU A 166 -8.41 -35.44 -4.74
N LYS A 167 -9.54 -34.82 -5.14
CA LYS A 167 -10.82 -35.51 -5.34
C LYS A 167 -10.71 -36.65 -6.36
N ASN A 168 -9.99 -36.44 -7.46
CA ASN A 168 -9.78 -37.48 -8.46
C ASN A 168 -8.94 -38.65 -7.90
N SER A 169 -7.90 -38.34 -7.13
CA SER A 169 -7.08 -39.36 -6.46
C SER A 169 -7.86 -40.16 -5.41
N GLU A 170 -8.74 -39.50 -4.66
CA GLU A 170 -9.66 -40.16 -3.73
C GLU A 170 -10.64 -41.10 -4.43
N HIS A 171 -11.19 -40.67 -5.56
CA HIS A 171 -12.06 -41.52 -6.39
C HIS A 171 -11.31 -42.77 -6.87
N ASN A 172 -10.10 -42.61 -7.40
CA ASN A 172 -9.27 -43.73 -7.85
C ASN A 172 -8.92 -44.69 -6.71
N ARG A 173 -8.62 -44.15 -5.52
CA ARG A 173 -8.37 -44.97 -4.32
C ARG A 173 -9.58 -45.83 -3.97
N SER A 174 -10.77 -45.24 -3.97
CA SER A 174 -12.03 -45.96 -3.72
C SER A 174 -12.28 -47.06 -4.74
N LEU A 175 -12.05 -46.77 -6.03
CA LEU A 175 -12.17 -47.76 -7.10
C LEU A 175 -11.21 -48.94 -6.91
N MET A 176 -9.94 -48.66 -6.58
CA MET A 176 -8.95 -49.69 -6.32
C MET A 176 -9.29 -50.51 -5.07
N GLN A 177 -9.79 -49.88 -4.02
CA GLN A 177 -10.23 -50.58 -2.82
C GLN A 177 -11.36 -51.57 -3.13
N SER A 178 -12.37 -51.15 -3.90
CA SER A 178 -13.44 -52.05 -4.33
C SER A 178 -12.93 -53.23 -5.15
N LYS A 179 -11.89 -53.02 -5.98
CA LYS A 179 -11.26 -54.10 -6.75
C LYS A 179 -10.51 -55.08 -5.84
N ILE A 180 -9.81 -54.58 -4.82
CA ILE A 180 -9.14 -55.41 -3.81
C ILE A 180 -10.18 -56.26 -3.09
N ASP A 181 -11.26 -55.67 -2.58
CA ASP A 181 -12.30 -56.39 -1.84
C ASP A 181 -12.94 -57.53 -2.69
N LYS A 182 -13.14 -57.28 -3.99
CA LYS A 182 -13.64 -58.31 -4.94
C LYS A 182 -12.65 -59.47 -5.08
N LEU A 183 -11.37 -59.16 -5.33
CA LEU A 183 -10.33 -60.19 -5.48
C LEU A 183 -10.14 -60.98 -4.18
N GLU A 184 -10.25 -60.33 -3.01
CA GLU A 184 -10.22 -61.03 -1.73
C GLU A 184 -11.40 -61.98 -1.55
N ALA A 185 -12.61 -61.58 -1.98
CA ALA A 185 -13.77 -62.45 -1.95
C ALA A 185 -13.62 -63.65 -2.89
N GLU A 186 -13.12 -63.43 -4.11
CA GLU A 186 -12.81 -64.50 -5.07
C GLU A 186 -11.78 -65.48 -4.49
N ASN A 187 -10.70 -64.97 -3.89
CA ASN A 187 -9.70 -65.80 -3.23
C ASN A 187 -10.28 -66.62 -2.08
N ARG A 188 -11.18 -66.05 -1.25
CA ARG A 188 -11.89 -66.81 -0.21
C ARG A 188 -12.71 -67.96 -0.80
N VAL A 189 -13.38 -67.74 -1.93
CA VAL A 189 -14.13 -68.79 -2.62
C VAL A 189 -13.19 -69.87 -3.14
N PHE A 190 -12.07 -69.51 -3.79
CA PHE A 190 -11.09 -70.49 -4.26
C PHE A 190 -10.47 -71.32 -3.13
N LEU A 191 -10.16 -70.69 -1.98
CA LEU A 191 -9.67 -71.41 -0.81
C LEU A 191 -10.68 -72.45 -0.31
N SER A 192 -11.95 -72.08 -0.20
CA SER A 192 -13.01 -73.02 0.19
C SER A 192 -13.19 -74.17 -0.82
N GLN A 193 -13.05 -73.89 -2.12
CA GLN A 193 -13.07 -74.94 -3.15
C GLN A 193 -11.89 -75.91 -3.01
N ILE A 194 -10.68 -75.41 -2.73
CA ILE A 194 -9.48 -76.24 -2.48
C ILE A 194 -9.69 -77.12 -1.24
N GLU A 195 -10.21 -76.57 -0.15
CA GLU A 195 -10.54 -77.33 1.06
C GLU A 195 -11.55 -78.46 0.76
N GLY A 196 -12.61 -78.14 0.01
CA GLY A 196 -13.61 -79.13 -0.41
C GLY A 196 -13.02 -80.25 -1.27
N LEU A 197 -12.17 -79.92 -2.24
CA LEU A 197 -11.48 -80.92 -3.08
C LEU A 197 -10.51 -81.78 -2.27
N ASN A 198 -9.80 -81.19 -1.30
CA ASN A 198 -8.92 -81.94 -0.41
C ASN A 198 -9.69 -82.93 0.46
N GLN A 199 -10.87 -82.55 0.96
CA GLN A 199 -11.75 -83.45 1.70
C GLN A 199 -12.20 -84.62 0.81
N GLN A 200 -12.67 -84.34 -0.41
CA GLN A 200 -13.06 -85.38 -1.37
C GLN A 200 -11.90 -86.33 -1.69
N TYR A 201 -10.68 -85.80 -1.86
CA TYR A 201 -9.49 -86.60 -2.08
C TYR A 201 -9.20 -87.55 -0.90
N SER A 202 -9.30 -87.05 0.34
CA SER A 202 -9.15 -87.85 1.55
C SER A 202 -10.20 -88.96 1.66
N ASP A 203 -11.46 -88.64 1.35
CA ASP A 203 -12.56 -89.62 1.36
C ASP A 203 -12.32 -90.71 0.31
N LEU A 204 -11.94 -90.33 -0.91
CA LEU A 204 -11.58 -91.28 -1.97
C LEU A 204 -10.37 -92.14 -1.61
N GLN A 205 -9.36 -91.57 -0.95
CA GLN A 205 -8.21 -92.32 -0.47
C GLN A 205 -8.59 -93.36 0.59
N THR A 206 -9.56 -93.03 1.44
CA THR A 206 -10.13 -93.96 2.43
C THR A 206 -10.92 -95.08 1.75
N GLN A 207 -11.81 -94.73 0.81
CA GLN A 207 -12.56 -95.71 0.01
C GLN A 207 -11.63 -96.66 -0.76
N LYS A 208 -10.55 -96.13 -1.34
CA LYS A 208 -9.53 -96.93 -2.03
C LYS A 208 -8.92 -97.99 -1.11
N LYS A 209 -8.53 -97.61 0.11
CA LYS A 209 -7.98 -98.57 1.10
C LYS A 209 -8.99 -99.65 1.45
N GLU A 210 -10.25 -99.27 1.67
CA GLU A 210 -11.31 -100.23 2.00
C GLU A 210 -11.59 -101.21 0.86
N LEU A 211 -11.60 -100.74 -0.39
CA LEU A 211 -11.69 -101.61 -1.57
C LEU A 211 -10.47 -102.53 -1.71
N GLU A 212 -9.25 -102.05 -1.42
CA GLU A 212 -8.04 -102.86 -1.40
C GLU A 212 -8.13 -103.97 -0.33
N GLU A 213 -8.64 -103.67 0.86
CA GLU A 213 -8.88 -104.65 1.92
C GLU A 213 -9.95 -105.68 1.52
N GLN A 214 -11.08 -105.23 0.93
CA GLN A 214 -12.12 -106.11 0.42
C GLN A 214 -11.59 -107.03 -0.69
N LEU A 215 -10.77 -106.49 -1.59
CA LEU A 215 -10.13 -107.27 -2.66
C LEU A 215 -9.21 -108.35 -2.08
N ASN A 216 -8.38 -108.01 -1.08
CA ASN A 216 -7.52 -108.96 -0.39
C ASN A 216 -8.32 -110.06 0.31
N LEU A 217 -9.44 -109.72 0.96
CA LEU A 217 -10.33 -110.70 1.58
C LEU A 217 -10.95 -111.64 0.54
N SER A 218 -11.38 -111.09 -0.61
CA SER A 218 -11.91 -111.88 -1.73
C SER A 218 -10.85 -112.82 -2.31
N HIS A 219 -9.61 -112.35 -2.49
CA HIS A 219 -8.48 -113.19 -2.90
C HIS A 219 -8.23 -114.32 -1.90
N TYR A 220 -8.24 -114.04 -0.60
CA TYR A 220 -8.10 -115.08 0.44
C TYR A 220 -9.21 -116.14 0.34
N LYS A 221 -10.47 -115.70 0.19
CA LYS A 221 -11.62 -116.62 0.01
C LYS A 221 -11.49 -117.44 -1.27
N SER A 222 -11.13 -116.81 -2.38
CA SER A 222 -10.93 -117.49 -3.66
C SER A 222 -9.82 -118.53 -3.57
N PHE A 223 -8.69 -118.19 -2.94
CA PHE A 223 -7.59 -119.12 -2.68
C PHE A 223 -8.02 -120.31 -1.81
N HIS A 224 -8.77 -120.07 -0.73
CA HIS A 224 -9.31 -121.12 0.12
C HIS A 224 -10.28 -122.04 -0.64
N LEU A 225 -11.20 -121.46 -1.41
CA LEU A 225 -12.13 -122.22 -2.25
C LEU A 225 -11.42 -123.03 -3.35
N GLN A 226 -10.34 -122.48 -3.93
CA GLN A 226 -9.51 -123.18 -4.92
C GLN A 226 -8.80 -124.38 -4.29
N THR A 227 -8.20 -124.20 -3.12
CA THR A 227 -7.56 -125.28 -2.35
C THR A 227 -8.58 -126.37 -1.99
N GLU A 228 -9.78 -125.96 -1.58
CA GLU A 228 -10.87 -126.88 -1.25
C GLU A 228 -11.37 -127.64 -2.47
N LYS A 229 -11.48 -126.98 -3.63
CA LYS A 229 -11.81 -127.62 -4.90
C LYS A 229 -10.77 -128.67 -5.29
N GLU A 230 -9.47 -128.35 -5.18
CA GLU A 230 -8.38 -129.29 -5.45
C GLU A 230 -8.43 -130.51 -4.52
N ARG A 231 -8.73 -130.31 -3.23
CA ARG A 231 -8.96 -131.38 -2.25
C ARG A 231 -10.13 -132.28 -2.68
N LEU A 232 -11.28 -131.70 -3.00
CA LEU A 232 -12.47 -132.44 -3.46
C LEU A 232 -12.23 -133.15 -4.80
N GLU A 233 -11.46 -132.57 -5.73
CA GLU A 233 -11.06 -133.24 -6.97
C GLU A 233 -10.14 -134.43 -6.71
N GLY A 234 -9.22 -134.31 -5.75
CA GLY A 234 -8.41 -135.42 -5.25
C GLY A 234 -9.27 -136.55 -4.67
N GLU A 235 -10.26 -136.21 -3.83
CA GLU A 235 -11.24 -137.18 -3.31
C GLU A 235 -12.05 -137.81 -4.44
N ARG A 236 -12.53 -137.03 -5.41
CA ARG A 236 -13.24 -137.54 -6.59
C ARG A 236 -12.39 -138.54 -7.37
N LYS A 237 -11.11 -138.23 -7.63
CA LYS A 237 -10.18 -139.16 -8.30
C LYS A 237 -10.00 -140.45 -7.52
N ASN A 238 -9.86 -140.36 -6.19
CA ASN A 238 -9.80 -141.54 -5.33
C ASN A 238 -11.08 -142.37 -5.42
N PHE A 239 -12.26 -141.74 -5.36
CA PHE A 239 -13.54 -142.42 -5.53
C PHE A 239 -13.71 -143.02 -6.93
N VAL A 240 -13.30 -142.34 -8.00
CA VAL A 240 -13.30 -142.88 -9.36
C VAL A 240 -12.40 -144.12 -9.45
N SER A 241 -11.19 -144.05 -8.90
CA SER A 241 -10.27 -145.19 -8.84
C SER A 241 -10.88 -146.35 -8.04
N LYS A 242 -11.61 -146.04 -6.96
CA LYS A 242 -12.35 -147.03 -6.17
C LYS A 242 -13.49 -147.66 -6.97
N ILE A 243 -14.24 -146.88 -7.74
CA ILE A 243 -15.30 -147.36 -8.62
C ILE A 243 -14.71 -148.20 -9.76
N GLU A 244 -13.57 -147.81 -10.34
CA GLU A 244 -12.86 -148.58 -11.35
C GLU A 244 -12.34 -149.90 -10.77
N GLN A 245 -11.76 -149.90 -9.57
CA GLN A 245 -11.42 -151.13 -8.85
C GLN A 245 -12.64 -152.01 -8.63
N LEU A 246 -13.74 -151.46 -8.10
CA LEU A 246 -14.98 -152.20 -7.88
C LEU A 246 -15.59 -152.70 -9.20
N ASN A 247 -15.48 -151.95 -10.30
CA ASN A 247 -15.91 -152.37 -11.63
C ASN A 247 -15.02 -153.47 -12.19
N GLN A 248 -13.72 -153.43 -11.94
CA GLN A 248 -12.79 -154.49 -12.28
C GLN A 248 -13.09 -155.75 -11.46
N GLU A 249 -13.36 -155.60 -10.16
CA GLU A 249 -13.83 -156.68 -9.28
C GLU A 249 -15.17 -157.24 -9.77
N LEU A 250 -16.12 -156.40 -10.16
CA LEU A 250 -17.39 -156.79 -10.77
C LEU A 250 -17.18 -157.51 -12.10
N SER A 251 -16.23 -157.06 -12.91
CA SER A 251 -15.83 -157.71 -14.17
C SER A 251 -15.20 -159.08 -13.93
N ASP A 252 -14.35 -159.20 -12.91
CA ASP A 252 -13.74 -160.47 -12.51
C ASP A 252 -14.76 -161.42 -11.88
N VAL A 253 -15.73 -160.90 -11.12
CA VAL A 253 -16.89 -161.65 -10.64
C VAL A 253 -17.80 -162.06 -11.81
N LYS A 254 -17.99 -161.19 -12.81
CA LYS A 254 -18.71 -161.52 -14.07
C LYS A 254 -17.99 -162.62 -14.83
N LYS A 255 -16.66 -162.55 -14.97
CA LYS A 255 -15.83 -163.60 -15.60
C LYS A 255 -15.85 -164.90 -14.79
N LYS A 256 -15.92 -164.84 -13.46
CA LYS A 256 -16.16 -166.01 -12.60
C LYS A 256 -17.57 -166.58 -12.82
N LEU A 257 -18.58 -165.73 -13.03
CA LEU A 257 -19.92 -166.14 -13.45
C LEU A 257 -19.91 -166.81 -14.84
N SER A 258 -19.15 -166.26 -15.79
CA SER A 258 -18.98 -166.82 -17.15
C SER A 258 -18.24 -168.15 -17.18
N LYS A 259 -17.43 -168.45 -16.15
CA LYS A 259 -16.75 -169.76 -15.98
C LYS A 259 -17.59 -170.80 -15.25
N LEU A 260 -18.78 -170.44 -14.74
CA LEU A 260 -19.72 -171.34 -14.06
C LEU A 260 -20.98 -171.65 -14.87
N GLN A 261 -21.06 -171.21 -16.13
CA GLN A 261 -22.19 -171.50 -17.01
C GLN A 261 -21.74 -171.87 -18.43
N GLU A 262 -21.46 -173.17 -18.61
CA GLU A 262 -21.82 -173.94 -19.81
C GLU A 262 -22.06 -175.41 -19.40
N PRO A 263 -23.00 -176.14 -20.04
CA PRO A 263 -24.29 -176.40 -19.39
C PRO A 263 -24.74 -177.88 -19.39
N LYS A 264 -25.66 -178.23 -18.48
CA LYS A 264 -26.71 -179.23 -18.72
C LYS A 264 -28.08 -178.62 -18.43
N ASP A 265 -28.87 -178.55 -19.50
CA ASP A 265 -30.33 -178.55 -19.62
C ASP A 265 -31.11 -177.47 -18.83
N GLY A 266 -32.01 -176.67 -19.41
CA GLY A 266 -32.62 -176.63 -20.73
C GLY A 266 -33.91 -175.79 -20.65
N LYS A 267 -34.16 -174.98 -21.69
CA LYS A 267 -35.47 -174.48 -22.19
C LYS A 267 -36.43 -173.75 -21.22
N SER A 268 -36.73 -172.47 -21.50
CA SER A 268 -37.97 -172.06 -22.22
C SER A 268 -38.30 -170.55 -22.11
N LYS A 269 -38.29 -169.88 -23.29
CA LYS A 269 -39.22 -168.87 -23.85
C LYS A 269 -39.97 -167.82 -22.98
N GLY A 270 -39.92 -166.57 -23.46
CA GLY A 270 -41.02 -165.58 -23.45
C GLY A 270 -40.54 -164.14 -23.23
N LYS A 271 -40.42 -163.27 -24.26
CA LYS A 271 -41.41 -162.24 -24.68
C LYS A 271 -41.91 -161.39 -23.49
N LYS A 272 -41.92 -160.06 -23.48
CA LYS A 272 -42.20 -159.06 -24.53
C LYS A 272 -42.15 -157.67 -23.85
N ASP A 273 -41.83 -156.61 -24.62
CA ASP A 273 -42.49 -155.28 -24.63
C ASP A 273 -42.34 -154.41 -23.34
N MET A 274 -42.19 -153.07 -23.32
CA MET A 274 -42.63 -152.02 -24.24
C MET A 274 -42.38 -150.62 -23.59
N TRP A 275 -42.03 -149.60 -24.41
CA TRP A 275 -42.16 -148.11 -24.25
C TRP A 275 -41.61 -147.42 -22.97
N GLY A 276 -41.07 -146.20 -22.97
CA GLY A 276 -40.98 -145.14 -23.96
C GLY A 276 -41.08 -143.77 -23.26
N ILE A 277 -40.84 -142.71 -24.05
CA ILE A 277 -41.29 -141.30 -23.90
C ILE A 277 -40.25 -140.30 -23.34
N ASP A 278 -39.96 -139.34 -24.24
CA ASP A 278 -39.55 -137.92 -24.18
C ASP A 278 -38.46 -137.42 -23.22
#